data_AF-A0AAC9TVD6-F1
#
_entry.id   AF-A0AAC9TVD6-F1
#
_cell.length_a   1.000
_cell.length_b   1.000
_cell.length_c   1.000
_cell.angle_alpha   90.00
_cell.angle_beta   90.00
_cell.angle_gamma   90.00
#
_symmetry.space_group_name_H-M   'P 1'
#
loop_
_entity.id
_entity.type
_entity.pdbx_description
1 polymer ?
#
loop_
_entity_poly.entity_id
_entity_poly.type
_entity_poly.pdbx_seq_one_letter_code
_entity_poly.pdbx_strand_id
1 'polypeptide(L)'
;MFKAMNKYYEINFDKIIEMKEMIIKENIELTCINSAGISIIIPGTAVNILLEQKDNALIKGAKFYISSFSTKFFNLNNPQTNKSSVIDGTDENKYGEFEYFYHIYKNCISNNNEKLKSANNDLLSKIVKERVNNRLYLLKPHLDQLKLESKAPKVTSEIAVNIERLLTGMGIIGRLDFIRHLKYIKSSSINRNDIINTETEIMISSIMNAIVTYLEKEYFYRDIFDNLDMLDDSNILSHSNRTCILMIEFLYYYNKIFNKGLSSKLRQDYKSIHLEKYRTILSRFNISKSVEKLENVFRLGIRKFTGSEIVSYATGAFYHDVAMLNMTDFVPTDDFIKDGDFKDFHTAKAYYFLKYILNQKDESSLIVGLHHECYGYGSGILKNFMDKKINDPKHKIDFLMSFETEDIINADVLAYFPAKMFEVVDIYDTLSFMEGRRNKNPQEVALFMKKMFTENKIAVDPIILDLFIQFLSDVKGIEVIEE
;
A
#
# COMPACT_ATOMS: atom_id res chain seq x y z
N MET A 1 -21.30 4.09 14.79
CA MET A 1 -21.41 3.86 13.33
C MET A 1 -20.59 2.65 12.81
N PHE A 2 -19.83 1.91 13.65
CA PHE A 2 -18.84 0.90 13.20
C PHE A 2 -19.14 -0.58 13.54
N LYS A 3 -20.37 -0.96 13.92
CA LYS A 3 -20.70 -2.35 14.33
C LYS A 3 -20.81 -3.38 13.18
N ALA A 4 -20.62 -2.98 11.92
CA ALA A 4 -21.09 -3.74 10.75
C ALA A 4 -20.01 -4.14 9.72
N MET A 5 -18.73 -4.12 10.06
CA MET A 5 -17.67 -4.26 9.03
C MET A 5 -17.19 -5.69 8.74
N ASN A 6 -17.71 -6.74 9.38
CA ASN A 6 -17.25 -8.13 9.13
C ASN A 6 -18.27 -9.24 9.51
N LYS A 7 -19.58 -8.96 9.53
CA LYS A 7 -20.58 -10.05 9.62
C LYS A 7 -21.06 -10.34 8.21
N TYR A 8 -21.05 -11.61 7.82
CA TYR A 8 -21.65 -12.02 6.56
C TYR A 8 -22.96 -12.72 6.88
N TYR A 9 -24.04 -12.33 6.19
CA TYR A 9 -25.34 -12.95 6.34
C TYR A 9 -25.57 -13.89 5.17
N GLU A 10 -25.92 -15.14 5.47
CA GLU A 10 -26.37 -16.07 4.45
C GLU A 10 -27.64 -15.49 3.80
N ILE A 11 -27.63 -15.35 2.48
CA ILE A 11 -28.74 -14.89 1.67
C ILE A 11 -29.13 -16.02 0.73
N ASN A 12 -30.42 -16.34 0.65
CA ASN A 12 -30.88 -17.36 -0.27
C ASN A 12 -30.95 -16.82 -1.71
N PHE A 13 -30.93 -17.72 -2.69
CA PHE A 13 -30.90 -17.35 -4.10
C PHE A 13 -32.16 -16.59 -4.55
N ASP A 14 -33.33 -16.93 -4.01
CA ASP A 14 -34.59 -16.24 -4.33
C ASP A 14 -34.56 -14.76 -3.91
N LYS A 15 -33.91 -14.44 -2.78
CA LYS A 15 -33.74 -13.06 -2.33
C LYS A 15 -32.73 -12.30 -3.16
N ILE A 16 -31.70 -12.96 -3.69
CA ILE A 16 -30.78 -12.37 -4.68
C ILE A 16 -31.56 -11.96 -5.92
N ILE A 17 -32.49 -12.80 -6.40
CA ILE A 17 -33.36 -12.47 -7.54
C ILE A 17 -34.25 -11.28 -7.21
N GLU A 18 -34.92 -11.29 -6.06
CA GLU A 18 -35.81 -10.21 -5.61
C GLU A 18 -35.08 -8.86 -5.52
N MET A 19 -33.81 -8.87 -5.10
CA MET A 19 -33.04 -7.68 -4.78
C MET A 19 -32.00 -7.31 -5.85
N LYS A 20 -32.03 -7.98 -7.00
CA LYS A 20 -31.10 -7.82 -8.11
C LYS A 20 -30.84 -6.35 -8.45
N GLU A 21 -31.89 -5.56 -8.69
CA GLU A 21 -31.75 -4.17 -9.12
C GLU A 21 -30.99 -3.32 -8.09
N MET A 22 -31.23 -3.58 -6.81
CA MET A 22 -30.56 -2.88 -5.72
C MET A 22 -29.12 -3.36 -5.53
N ILE A 23 -28.89 -4.67 -5.68
CA ILE A 23 -27.55 -5.26 -5.66
C ILE A 23 -26.69 -4.67 -6.78
N ILE A 24 -27.23 -4.54 -7.99
CA ILE A 24 -26.53 -3.93 -9.13
C ILE A 24 -26.28 -2.45 -8.87
N LYS A 25 -27.32 -1.70 -8.50
CA LYS A 25 -27.26 -0.24 -8.32
C LYS A 25 -26.24 0.18 -7.25
N GLU A 26 -26.24 -0.49 -6.11
CA GLU A 26 -25.34 -0.18 -4.98
C GLU A 26 -24.05 -1.03 -5.03
N ASN A 27 -23.85 -1.78 -6.11
CA ASN A 27 -22.74 -2.71 -6.35
C ASN A 27 -22.43 -3.61 -5.15
N ILE A 28 -23.45 -4.30 -4.65
CA ILE A 28 -23.38 -5.08 -3.43
C ILE A 28 -22.75 -6.45 -3.71
N GLU A 29 -21.60 -6.70 -3.11
CA GLU A 29 -20.86 -7.95 -3.27
C GLU A 29 -21.53 -9.14 -2.57
N LEU A 30 -21.62 -10.26 -3.29
CA LEU A 30 -22.05 -11.57 -2.80
C LEU A 30 -20.83 -12.50 -2.72
N THR A 31 -20.68 -13.21 -1.61
CA THR A 31 -19.73 -14.32 -1.51
C THR A 31 -20.47 -15.63 -1.71
N CYS A 32 -20.11 -16.41 -2.71
CA CYS A 32 -20.65 -17.73 -3.01
C CYS A 32 -19.67 -18.80 -2.51
N ILE A 33 -20.13 -19.77 -1.72
CA ILE A 33 -19.33 -20.91 -1.27
C ILE A 33 -20.01 -22.19 -1.73
N ASN A 34 -19.34 -22.94 -2.62
CA ASN A 34 -19.89 -24.19 -3.14
C ASN A 34 -19.71 -25.37 -2.18
N SER A 35 -20.27 -26.53 -2.52
CA SER A 35 -20.20 -27.74 -1.68
C SER A 35 -18.78 -28.29 -1.47
N ALA A 36 -17.82 -27.91 -2.31
CA ALA A 36 -16.41 -28.25 -2.17
C ALA A 36 -15.63 -27.23 -1.31
N GLY A 37 -16.30 -26.20 -0.78
CA GLY A 37 -15.67 -25.16 0.04
C GLY A 37 -14.94 -24.09 -0.77
N ILE A 38 -15.11 -24.06 -2.09
CA ILE A 38 -14.52 -23.02 -2.96
C ILE A 38 -15.35 -21.75 -2.80
N SER A 39 -14.67 -20.66 -2.43
CA SER A 39 -15.26 -19.33 -2.29
C SER A 39 -15.07 -18.53 -3.56
N ILE A 40 -16.16 -17.97 -4.08
CA ILE A 40 -16.23 -17.14 -5.28
C ILE A 40 -16.84 -15.81 -4.85
N ILE A 41 -16.17 -14.70 -5.15
CA ILE A 41 -16.70 -13.36 -4.90
C ILE A 41 -17.42 -12.90 -6.17
N ILE A 42 -18.65 -12.42 -6.01
CA ILE A 42 -19.54 -12.00 -7.09
C ILE A 42 -19.94 -10.55 -6.82
N PRO A 43 -19.40 -9.59 -7.55
CA PRO A 43 -19.79 -8.19 -7.41
C PRO A 43 -21.23 -7.96 -7.85
N GLY A 44 -21.82 -6.89 -7.31
CA GLY A 44 -23.21 -6.55 -7.56
C GLY A 44 -23.53 -6.34 -9.05
N THR A 45 -22.61 -5.72 -9.78
CA THR A 45 -22.68 -5.51 -11.24
C THR A 45 -22.71 -6.82 -12.04
N ALA A 46 -22.14 -7.91 -11.51
CA ALA A 46 -22.06 -9.22 -12.15
C ALA A 46 -23.21 -10.16 -11.76
N VAL A 47 -24.18 -9.71 -10.95
CA VAL A 47 -25.27 -10.58 -10.47
C VAL A 47 -26.15 -11.10 -11.60
N ASN A 48 -26.29 -10.38 -12.71
CA ASN A 48 -27.01 -10.91 -13.88
C ASN A 48 -26.37 -12.20 -14.41
N ILE A 49 -25.05 -12.24 -14.46
CA ILE A 49 -24.27 -13.40 -14.91
C ILE A 49 -24.47 -14.56 -13.92
N LEU A 50 -24.45 -14.29 -12.61
CA LEU A 50 -24.76 -15.29 -11.59
C LEU A 50 -26.15 -15.92 -11.81
N LEU A 51 -27.17 -15.10 -12.10
CA LEU A 51 -28.54 -15.58 -12.31
C LEU A 51 -28.67 -16.42 -13.59
N GLU A 52 -27.97 -16.04 -14.65
CA GLU A 52 -27.89 -16.81 -15.90
C GLU A 52 -27.14 -18.14 -15.73
N GLN A 53 -26.15 -18.18 -14.83
CA GLN A 53 -25.30 -19.33 -14.56
C GLN A 53 -25.73 -20.16 -13.34
N LYS A 54 -26.97 -20.00 -12.86
CA LYS A 54 -27.46 -20.66 -11.62
C LYS A 54 -27.28 -22.19 -11.59
N ASP A 55 -27.30 -22.82 -12.76
CA ASP A 55 -27.20 -24.28 -12.93
C ASP A 55 -25.76 -24.76 -13.16
N ASN A 56 -24.78 -23.86 -13.19
CA ASN A 56 -23.37 -24.17 -13.34
C ASN A 56 -22.87 -25.03 -12.17
N ALA A 57 -21.98 -25.99 -12.44
CA ALA A 57 -21.44 -26.91 -11.43
C ALA A 57 -20.75 -26.21 -10.24
N LEU A 58 -20.26 -24.98 -10.42
CA LEU A 58 -19.64 -24.18 -9.36
C LEU A 58 -20.65 -23.42 -8.48
N ILE A 59 -21.87 -23.20 -8.98
CA ILE A 59 -22.90 -22.34 -8.35
C ILE A 59 -24.04 -23.19 -7.79
N LYS A 60 -24.34 -24.31 -8.43
CA LYS A 60 -25.43 -25.21 -8.07
C LYS A 60 -25.23 -25.75 -6.64
N GLY A 61 -26.17 -25.44 -5.76
CA GLY A 61 -26.14 -25.86 -4.35
C GLY A 61 -25.15 -25.08 -3.48
N ALA A 62 -24.59 -23.97 -3.98
CA ALA A 62 -23.75 -23.08 -3.20
C ALA A 62 -24.55 -22.25 -2.17
N LYS A 63 -23.87 -21.83 -1.12
CA LYS A 63 -24.39 -20.87 -0.15
C LYS A 63 -23.90 -19.48 -0.50
N PHE A 64 -24.78 -18.50 -0.42
CA PHE A 64 -24.45 -17.11 -0.72
C PHE A 64 -24.45 -16.28 0.54
N TYR A 65 -23.55 -15.32 0.61
CA TYR A 65 -23.39 -14.45 1.75
C TYR A 65 -23.23 -13.01 1.31
N ILE A 66 -23.62 -12.08 2.18
CA ILE A 66 -23.51 -10.64 1.92
C ILE A 66 -22.97 -9.93 3.15
N SER A 67 -22.19 -8.86 2.95
CA SER A 67 -21.63 -8.11 4.08
C SER A 67 -22.72 -7.46 4.93
N SER A 68 -22.48 -7.34 6.23
CA SER A 68 -23.35 -6.66 7.20
C SER A 68 -23.38 -5.15 7.03
N PHE A 69 -22.46 -4.60 6.26
CA PHE A 69 -22.55 -3.22 5.82
C PHE A 69 -23.71 -3.07 4.83
N SER A 70 -23.84 -4.04 3.93
CA SER A 70 -24.89 -4.11 2.94
C SER A 70 -26.27 -4.38 3.55
N THR A 71 -26.37 -5.00 4.73
CA THR A 71 -27.67 -5.38 5.32
C THR A 71 -28.59 -4.22 5.69
N LYS A 72 -28.08 -2.98 5.77
CA LYS A 72 -28.95 -1.80 5.91
C LYS A 72 -29.92 -1.63 4.74
N PHE A 73 -29.60 -2.20 3.58
CA PHE A 73 -30.43 -2.17 2.39
C PHE A 73 -31.39 -3.37 2.28
N PHE A 74 -31.20 -4.44 3.07
CA PHE A 74 -31.90 -5.73 2.89
C PHE A 74 -33.07 -5.98 3.84
N ASN A 75 -33.34 -5.08 4.79
CA ASN A 75 -34.42 -5.19 5.78
C ASN A 75 -34.59 -6.62 6.36
N LEU A 76 -33.47 -7.25 6.75
CA LEU A 76 -33.35 -8.67 7.13
C LEU A 76 -33.92 -9.02 8.52
N ASN A 77 -34.83 -8.21 9.05
CA ASN A 77 -35.44 -8.41 10.38
C ASN A 77 -36.60 -9.41 10.38
N ASN A 78 -36.88 -10.12 9.28
CA ASN A 78 -37.96 -11.11 9.22
C ASN A 78 -37.46 -12.51 9.67
N PRO A 79 -37.88 -13.03 10.85
CA PRO A 79 -37.34 -14.26 11.41
C PRO A 79 -37.81 -15.54 10.71
N GLN A 80 -38.78 -15.45 9.78
CA GLN A 80 -39.37 -16.63 9.13
C GLN A 80 -38.56 -17.16 7.94
N THR A 81 -37.59 -16.41 7.42
CA THR A 81 -36.86 -16.76 6.18
C THR A 81 -35.36 -16.97 6.34
N ASN A 82 -34.80 -16.67 7.50
CA ASN A 82 -33.36 -16.77 7.74
C ASN A 82 -33.09 -17.71 8.92
N LYS A 83 -32.41 -18.83 8.67
CA LYS A 83 -31.65 -19.46 9.75
C LYS A 83 -30.63 -18.42 10.20
N SER A 84 -30.78 -17.95 11.42
CA SER A 84 -29.83 -17.08 12.11
C SER A 84 -28.52 -17.81 12.42
N SER A 85 -27.89 -18.44 11.43
CA SER A 85 -26.50 -18.81 11.51
C SER A 85 -25.71 -17.58 11.06
N VAL A 86 -25.57 -16.63 11.98
CA VAL A 86 -24.37 -15.79 11.96
C VAL A 86 -23.22 -16.79 12.10
N ILE A 87 -22.53 -17.09 11.00
CA ILE A 87 -21.26 -17.82 11.09
C ILE A 87 -20.29 -16.77 11.63
N ASP A 88 -20.20 -16.68 12.94
CA ASP A 88 -19.08 -16.02 13.57
C ASP A 88 -17.84 -16.79 13.10
N GLY A 89 -16.90 -16.11 12.46
CA GLY A 89 -15.57 -16.66 12.16
C GLY A 89 -14.81 -16.88 13.47
N THR A 90 -15.23 -17.84 14.28
CA THR A 90 -14.62 -18.22 15.56
C THR A 90 -13.59 -19.30 15.31
N ASP A 91 -12.47 -18.95 14.68
CA ASP A 91 -11.24 -19.77 14.71
C ASP A 91 -10.30 -19.33 15.86
N GLU A 92 -10.71 -18.38 16.70
CA GLU A 92 -9.88 -17.82 17.79
C GLU A 92 -9.52 -18.81 18.90
N ASN A 93 -10.36 -19.83 19.12
CA ASN A 93 -10.04 -20.90 20.09
C ASN A 93 -9.17 -22.01 19.47
N LYS A 94 -8.90 -21.95 18.16
CA LYS A 94 -8.19 -23.00 17.43
C LYS A 94 -6.70 -22.70 17.24
N TYR A 95 -6.31 -21.43 17.24
CA TYR A 95 -4.96 -20.98 16.94
C TYR A 95 -4.39 -20.10 18.05
N GLY A 96 -3.14 -20.33 18.44
CA GLY A 96 -2.37 -19.35 19.21
C GLY A 96 -2.08 -18.12 18.36
N GLU A 97 -1.60 -17.03 18.98
CA GLU A 97 -1.33 -15.77 18.26
C GLU A 97 -0.28 -15.93 17.14
N PHE A 98 0.70 -16.82 17.34
CA PHE A 98 1.70 -17.18 16.33
C PHE A 98 1.03 -17.80 15.08
N GLU A 99 0.24 -18.85 15.29
CA GLU A 99 -0.44 -19.55 14.20
C GLU A 99 -1.49 -18.65 13.54
N TYR A 100 -2.16 -17.82 14.34
CA TYR A 100 -3.14 -16.86 13.86
C TYR A 100 -2.51 -15.78 12.97
N PHE A 101 -1.29 -15.33 13.27
CA PHE A 101 -0.56 -14.39 12.42
C PHE A 101 -0.41 -14.95 10.99
N TYR A 102 0.11 -16.16 10.84
CA TYR A 102 0.30 -16.78 9.52
C TYR A 102 -0.99 -17.31 8.89
N HIS A 103 -2.04 -17.56 9.70
CA HIS A 103 -3.37 -17.82 9.18
C HIS A 103 -3.94 -16.62 8.41
N ILE A 104 -3.72 -15.41 8.94
CA ILE A 104 -4.18 -14.14 8.34
C ILE A 104 -3.21 -13.62 7.28
N TYR A 105 -1.91 -13.60 7.56
CA TYR A 105 -0.86 -13.10 6.66
C TYR A 105 -0.06 -14.24 6.06
N LYS A 106 -0.71 -15.01 5.19
CA LYS A 106 -0.02 -16.08 4.44
C LYS A 106 1.10 -15.53 3.55
N ASN A 107 0.95 -14.28 3.10
CA ASN A 107 1.94 -13.52 2.34
C ASN A 107 3.18 -13.10 3.15
N CYS A 108 3.20 -13.26 4.47
CA CYS A 108 4.40 -13.04 5.30
C CYS A 108 5.28 -14.30 5.42
N ILE A 109 4.81 -15.46 4.91
CA ILE A 109 5.60 -16.69 4.95
C ILE A 109 6.61 -16.65 3.80
N SER A 110 7.90 -16.68 4.13
CA SER A 110 8.94 -16.94 3.14
C SER A 110 8.89 -18.41 2.72
N ASN A 111 8.61 -18.64 1.44
CA ASN A 111 8.54 -19.99 0.87
C ASN A 111 9.84 -20.40 0.19
N ASN A 112 10.66 -19.44 -0.23
CA ASN A 112 11.82 -19.67 -1.07
C ASN A 112 13.15 -19.49 -0.31
N ASN A 113 13.10 -19.07 0.96
CA ASN A 113 14.27 -18.75 1.76
C ASN A 113 14.14 -19.25 3.21
N GLU A 114 14.63 -20.47 3.46
CA GLU A 114 14.51 -21.12 4.77
C GLU A 114 15.25 -20.39 5.90
N LYS A 115 16.37 -19.70 5.61
CA LYS A 115 17.06 -18.88 6.62
C LYS A 115 16.20 -17.72 7.08
N LEU A 116 15.61 -16.99 6.12
CA LEU A 116 14.71 -15.88 6.40
C LEU A 116 13.47 -16.33 7.16
N LYS A 117 12.84 -17.43 6.70
CA LYS A 117 11.70 -18.05 7.37
C LYS A 117 12.01 -18.40 8.83
N SER A 118 13.14 -19.06 9.10
CA SER A 118 13.57 -19.39 10.46
C SER A 118 13.76 -18.13 11.31
N ALA A 119 14.48 -17.13 10.79
CA ALA A 119 14.73 -15.89 11.52
C ALA A 119 13.45 -15.10 11.83
N ASN A 120 12.49 -15.09 10.90
CA ASN A 120 11.19 -14.45 11.08
C ASN A 120 10.32 -15.20 12.10
N ASN A 121 10.32 -16.53 12.05
CA ASN A 121 9.62 -17.37 13.03
C ASN A 121 10.18 -17.18 14.45
N ASP A 122 11.50 -17.11 14.60
CA ASP A 122 12.14 -16.86 15.89
C ASP A 122 11.78 -15.48 16.45
N LEU A 123 11.76 -14.46 15.59
CA LEU A 123 11.39 -13.11 15.99
C LEU A 123 9.90 -13.00 16.35
N LEU A 124 9.01 -13.53 15.52
CA LEU A 124 7.57 -13.60 15.82
C LEU A 124 7.32 -14.34 17.13
N SER A 125 7.99 -15.48 17.36
CA SER A 125 7.88 -16.26 18.60
C SER A 125 8.26 -15.46 19.85
N LYS A 126 9.26 -14.57 19.75
CA LYS A 126 9.63 -13.66 20.85
C LYS A 126 8.57 -12.58 21.04
N ILE A 127 8.08 -11.99 19.95
CA ILE A 127 7.08 -10.90 19.97
C ILE A 127 5.75 -11.36 20.58
N VAL A 128 5.24 -12.54 20.21
CA VAL A 128 3.94 -13.04 20.72
C VAL A 128 3.98 -13.43 22.20
N LYS A 129 5.17 -13.75 22.73
CA LYS A 129 5.37 -14.05 24.16
C LYS A 129 5.46 -12.78 25.02
N GLU A 130 5.79 -11.64 24.41
CA GLU A 130 5.89 -10.37 25.09
C GLU A 130 4.51 -9.70 25.24
N ARG A 131 4.35 -8.93 26.31
CA ARG A 131 3.17 -8.09 26.51
C ARG A 131 3.05 -7.11 25.35
N VAL A 132 1.83 -6.96 24.86
CA VAL A 132 1.48 -6.05 23.77
C VAL A 132 2.25 -4.71 23.81
N ASN A 133 2.13 -3.97 24.92
CA ASN A 133 2.67 -2.61 25.01
C ASN A 133 4.21 -2.58 25.02
N ASN A 134 4.84 -3.74 25.24
CA ASN A 134 6.28 -3.88 25.31
C ASN A 134 6.90 -4.39 24.00
N ARG A 135 6.11 -4.82 23.02
CA ARG A 135 6.61 -5.51 21.81
C ARG A 135 7.64 -4.69 21.04
N LEU A 136 7.43 -3.38 20.87
CA LEU A 136 8.39 -2.51 20.19
C LEU A 136 9.72 -2.35 20.96
N TYR A 137 9.72 -2.50 22.28
CA TYR A 137 10.95 -2.45 23.08
C TYR A 137 11.86 -3.66 22.83
N LEU A 138 11.34 -4.77 22.29
CA LEU A 138 12.19 -5.88 21.84
C LEU A 138 13.16 -5.48 20.73
N LEU A 139 12.85 -4.39 20.01
CA LEU A 139 13.69 -3.84 18.94
C LEU A 139 14.77 -2.88 19.45
N LYS A 140 14.69 -2.48 20.73
CA LYS A 140 15.61 -1.52 21.33
C LYS A 140 17.09 -1.94 21.25
N PRO A 141 17.47 -3.21 21.48
CA PRO A 141 18.87 -3.62 21.34
C PRO A 141 19.44 -3.33 19.94
N HIS A 142 18.68 -3.58 18.87
CA HIS A 142 19.09 -3.27 17.50
C HIS A 142 19.16 -1.76 17.24
N LEU A 143 18.21 -1.00 17.80
CA LEU A 143 18.23 0.46 17.70
C LEU A 143 19.44 1.08 18.44
N ASP A 144 19.75 0.57 19.63
CA ASP A 144 20.87 1.03 20.43
C ASP A 144 22.20 0.65 19.75
N GLN A 145 22.30 -0.54 19.15
CA GLN A 145 23.44 -0.94 18.33
C GLN A 145 23.64 0.00 17.12
N LEU A 146 22.57 0.30 16.39
CA LEU A 146 22.62 1.32 15.34
C LEU A 146 23.05 2.67 15.91
N LYS A 147 22.61 3.10 17.09
CA LYS A 147 23.08 4.38 17.66
C LYS A 147 24.56 4.35 18.03
N LEU A 148 25.09 3.21 18.50
CA LEU A 148 26.52 3.04 18.83
C LEU A 148 27.40 3.11 17.58
N GLU A 149 26.92 2.54 16.47
CA GLU A 149 27.59 2.56 15.17
C GLU A 149 27.58 3.96 14.51
N SER A 150 27.03 4.99 15.16
CA SER A 150 26.81 6.33 14.56
C SER A 150 28.09 7.00 14.09
N LYS A 151 29.22 6.58 14.66
CA LYS A 151 30.57 7.01 14.30
C LYS A 151 31.12 6.37 13.03
N ALA A 152 30.50 5.30 12.52
CA ALA A 152 30.91 4.67 11.28
C ALA A 152 30.71 5.66 10.11
N PRO A 153 31.75 5.88 9.29
CA PRO A 153 31.67 6.82 8.16
C PRO A 153 30.83 6.28 7.00
N LYS A 154 30.63 4.96 6.95
CA LYS A 154 29.90 4.26 5.90
C LYS A 154 28.92 3.23 6.46
N VAL A 155 27.89 2.90 5.69
CA VAL A 155 26.98 1.78 5.96
C VAL A 155 27.74 0.46 5.74
N THR A 156 27.86 -0.34 6.79
CA THR A 156 28.51 -1.67 6.80
C THR A 156 27.46 -2.79 6.76
N SER A 157 27.90 -4.04 6.56
CA SER A 157 26.99 -5.18 6.54
C SER A 157 26.27 -5.39 7.88
N GLU A 158 26.94 -5.07 8.99
CA GLU A 158 26.34 -5.12 10.33
C GLU A 158 25.23 -4.08 10.50
N ILE A 159 25.47 -2.84 10.07
CA ILE A 159 24.45 -1.79 10.02
C ILE A 159 23.25 -2.25 9.18
N ALA A 160 23.53 -2.79 7.98
CA ALA A 160 22.49 -3.23 7.05
C ALA A 160 21.62 -4.35 7.64
N VAL A 161 22.23 -5.32 8.35
CA VAL A 161 21.52 -6.38 9.07
C VAL A 161 20.68 -5.80 10.22
N ASN A 162 21.20 -4.85 10.99
CA ASN A 162 20.42 -4.21 12.06
C ASN A 162 19.23 -3.42 11.52
N ILE A 163 19.39 -2.70 10.40
CA ILE A 163 18.28 -2.02 9.70
C ILE A 163 17.22 -3.04 9.30
N GLU A 164 17.60 -4.14 8.64
CA GLU A 164 16.65 -5.17 8.23
C GLU A 164 15.93 -5.80 9.43
N ARG A 165 16.64 -6.11 10.53
CA ARG A 165 16.02 -6.65 11.74
C ARG A 165 15.01 -5.71 12.38
N LEU A 166 15.31 -4.40 12.40
CA LEU A 166 14.38 -3.38 12.90
C LEU A 166 13.13 -3.29 12.03
N LEU A 167 13.29 -3.22 10.71
CA LEU A 167 12.17 -3.15 9.77
C LEU A 167 11.30 -4.42 9.86
N THR A 168 11.89 -5.61 9.80
CA THR A 168 11.16 -6.88 9.92
C THR A 168 10.38 -6.95 11.25
N GLY A 169 11.02 -6.56 12.37
CA GLY A 169 10.38 -6.51 13.67
C GLY A 169 9.22 -5.53 13.74
N MET A 170 9.40 -4.31 13.22
CA MET A 170 8.32 -3.31 13.12
C MET A 170 7.18 -3.79 12.24
N GLY A 171 7.48 -4.55 11.19
CA GLY A 171 6.50 -5.04 10.21
C GLY A 171 5.63 -6.14 10.79
N ILE A 172 6.23 -7.07 11.56
CA ILE A 172 5.50 -8.10 12.30
C ILE A 172 4.61 -7.45 13.37
N ILE A 173 5.15 -6.51 14.16
CA ILE A 173 4.41 -5.84 15.23
C ILE A 173 3.24 -5.03 14.66
N GLY A 174 3.47 -4.24 13.61
CA GLY A 174 2.42 -3.45 12.97
C GLY A 174 1.27 -4.31 12.43
N ARG A 175 1.57 -5.48 11.87
CA ARG A 175 0.57 -6.45 11.40
C ARG A 175 -0.19 -7.14 12.54
N LEU A 176 0.48 -7.46 13.65
CA LEU A 176 -0.18 -7.94 14.87
C LEU A 176 -1.10 -6.86 15.47
N ASP A 177 -0.67 -5.60 15.50
CA ASP A 177 -1.50 -4.49 15.96
C ASP A 177 -2.67 -4.21 15.04
N PHE A 178 -2.50 -4.37 13.72
CA PHE A 178 -3.60 -4.32 12.77
C PHE A 178 -4.62 -5.43 13.01
N ILE A 179 -4.16 -6.69 13.17
CA ILE A 179 -5.03 -7.81 13.54
C ILE A 179 -5.82 -7.50 14.81
N ARG A 180 -5.15 -6.99 15.84
CA ARG A 180 -5.79 -6.63 17.11
C ARG A 180 -6.79 -5.50 16.92
N HIS A 181 -6.46 -4.48 16.13
CA HIS A 181 -7.37 -3.41 15.79
C HIS A 181 -8.65 -3.93 15.09
N LEU A 182 -8.51 -4.84 14.13
CA LEU A 182 -9.65 -5.49 13.49
C LEU A 182 -10.53 -6.26 14.50
N LYS A 183 -9.92 -6.84 15.55
CA LYS A 183 -10.66 -7.49 16.66
C LYS A 183 -11.34 -6.47 17.58
N TYR A 184 -10.69 -5.35 17.90
CA TYR A 184 -11.26 -4.29 18.75
C TYR A 184 -12.50 -3.63 18.13
N ILE A 185 -12.51 -3.43 16.81
CA ILE A 185 -13.71 -2.95 16.10
C ILE A 185 -14.89 -3.93 16.29
N LYS A 186 -14.63 -5.25 16.40
CA LYS A 186 -15.68 -6.28 16.57
C LYS A 186 -16.30 -6.29 17.98
N SER A 187 -15.58 -5.91 19.04
CA SER A 187 -16.04 -6.09 20.44
C SER A 187 -16.85 -4.92 21.03
N SER A 188 -16.85 -3.73 20.43
CA SER A 188 -17.78 -2.60 20.72
C SER A 188 -17.87 -2.06 22.16
N SER A 189 -16.94 -2.39 23.06
CA SER A 189 -17.07 -2.05 24.50
C SER A 189 -15.86 -1.39 25.19
N ILE A 190 -14.95 -0.73 24.48
CA ILE A 190 -13.77 -0.08 25.09
C ILE A 190 -13.70 1.41 24.73
N ASN A 191 -13.32 2.24 25.70
CA ASN A 191 -13.17 3.70 25.59
C ASN A 191 -12.09 4.07 24.55
N ARG A 192 -12.35 5.11 23.74
CA ARG A 192 -11.43 5.58 22.68
C ARG A 192 -10.07 6.07 23.18
N ASN A 193 -9.96 6.42 24.46
CA ASN A 193 -8.74 6.98 25.05
C ASN A 193 -7.64 5.92 25.29
N ASP A 194 -7.95 4.63 25.19
CA ASP A 194 -6.96 3.53 25.33
C ASP A 194 -6.33 3.11 23.98
N ILE A 195 -6.65 3.80 22.88
CA ILE A 195 -6.33 3.37 21.50
C ILE A 195 -5.06 4.01 20.95
N ILE A 196 -4.71 5.21 21.41
CA ILE A 196 -3.55 5.97 20.90
C ILE A 196 -2.41 5.82 21.91
N ASN A 197 -1.45 4.96 21.59
CA ASN A 197 -0.23 4.86 22.37
C ASN A 197 0.83 5.82 21.81
N THR A 198 0.98 6.99 22.42
CA THR A 198 2.01 7.98 22.04
C THR A 198 3.42 7.41 22.13
N GLU A 199 3.68 6.41 22.98
CA GLU A 199 4.98 5.72 23.06
C GLU A 199 5.27 4.90 21.80
N THR A 200 4.24 4.32 21.18
CA THR A 200 4.34 3.59 19.91
C THR A 200 4.76 4.53 18.77
N GLU A 201 4.11 5.69 18.64
CA GLU A 201 4.47 6.70 17.64
C GLU A 201 5.92 7.18 17.81
N ILE A 202 6.33 7.47 19.04
CA ILE A 202 7.69 7.92 19.36
C ILE A 202 8.72 6.84 19.00
N MET A 203 8.44 5.58 19.31
CA MET A 203 9.38 4.48 19.02
C MET A 203 9.49 4.22 17.52
N ILE A 204 8.37 4.19 16.78
CA ILE A 204 8.36 4.11 15.31
C ILE A 204 9.19 5.24 14.71
N SER A 205 8.93 6.47 15.14
CA SER A 205 9.65 7.66 14.67
C SER A 205 11.14 7.61 15.01
N SER A 206 11.51 7.16 16.21
CA SER A 206 12.92 7.02 16.61
C SER A 206 13.65 5.95 15.80
N ILE A 207 12.99 4.82 15.49
CA ILE A 207 13.60 3.78 14.65
C ILE A 207 13.76 4.30 13.23
N MET A 208 12.69 4.84 12.64
CA MET A 208 12.73 5.33 11.26
C MET A 208 13.74 6.47 11.08
N ASN A 209 13.81 7.41 12.03
CA ASN A 209 14.81 8.47 12.01
C ASN A 209 16.25 7.92 12.05
N ALA A 210 16.51 6.89 12.85
CA ALA A 210 17.82 6.25 12.87
C ALA A 210 18.15 5.62 11.50
N ILE A 211 17.21 4.87 10.91
CA ILE A 211 17.38 4.24 9.60
C ILE A 211 17.66 5.30 8.52
N VAL A 212 16.83 6.34 8.44
CA VAL A 212 16.98 7.45 7.47
C VAL A 212 18.36 8.12 7.60
N THR A 213 18.79 8.42 8.84
CA THR A 213 20.12 9.01 9.10
C THR A 213 21.26 8.13 8.59
N TYR A 214 21.11 6.81 8.65
CA TYR A 214 22.13 5.88 8.16
C TYR A 214 22.16 5.79 6.64
N LEU A 215 21.00 5.75 6.00
CA LEU A 215 20.91 5.61 4.55
C LEU A 215 21.31 6.89 3.81
N GLU A 216 21.48 8.02 4.51
CA GLU A 216 22.13 9.24 3.98
C GLU A 216 23.64 9.06 3.75
N LYS A 217 24.30 8.16 4.50
CA LYS A 217 25.75 7.97 4.43
C LYS A 217 26.16 7.20 3.18
N GLU A 218 27.44 7.28 2.82
CA GLU A 218 28.02 6.42 1.80
C GLU A 218 27.99 4.95 2.22
N TYR A 219 27.88 4.03 1.26
CA TYR A 219 27.88 2.61 1.54
C TYR A 219 29.28 2.03 1.37
N PHE A 220 29.61 1.02 2.17
CA PHE A 220 30.87 0.30 2.00
C PHE A 220 30.88 -0.49 0.68
N TYR A 221 29.75 -1.12 0.36
CA TYR A 221 29.46 -1.76 -0.93
C TYR A 221 28.17 -1.15 -1.50
N ARG A 222 28.13 -0.89 -2.81
CA ARG A 222 26.96 -0.28 -3.46
C ARG A 222 25.71 -1.13 -3.33
N ASP A 223 25.87 -2.44 -3.43
CA ASP A 223 24.86 -3.50 -3.45
C ASP A 223 24.62 -4.12 -2.07
N ILE A 224 24.96 -3.40 -0.98
CA ILE A 224 24.97 -3.97 0.37
C ILE A 224 23.63 -4.56 0.80
N PHE A 225 22.52 -3.91 0.47
CA PHE A 225 21.17 -4.42 0.74
C PHE A 225 20.71 -5.43 -0.31
N ASP A 226 21.22 -5.33 -1.54
CA ASP A 226 20.85 -6.24 -2.62
C ASP A 226 21.40 -7.65 -2.41
N ASN A 227 22.54 -7.76 -1.73
CA ASN A 227 23.19 -9.02 -1.36
C ASN A 227 22.75 -9.58 0.02
N LEU A 228 21.79 -8.95 0.71
CA LEU A 228 21.27 -9.51 1.95
C LEU A 228 20.27 -10.63 1.65
N ASP A 229 20.63 -11.87 2.01
CA ASP A 229 19.73 -13.04 1.98
C ASP A 229 18.36 -12.72 2.62
N MET A 230 18.32 -11.88 3.65
CA MET A 230 17.09 -11.54 4.39
C MET A 230 16.12 -10.65 3.61
N LEU A 231 16.57 -10.06 2.50
CA LEU A 231 15.76 -9.25 1.59
C LEU A 231 15.50 -9.94 0.25
N ASP A 232 16.12 -11.10 -0.04
CA ASP A 232 15.88 -11.87 -1.28
C ASP A 232 14.70 -12.84 -1.13
N ASP A 233 13.48 -12.30 -1.08
CA ASP A 233 12.23 -13.08 -1.08
C ASP A 233 11.03 -12.17 -1.44
N SER A 234 10.03 -12.68 -2.15
CA SER A 234 8.85 -11.91 -2.55
C SER A 234 7.78 -11.73 -1.45
N ASN A 235 7.97 -12.28 -0.24
CA ASN A 235 7.02 -12.09 0.85
C ASN A 235 6.87 -10.61 1.21
N ILE A 236 5.70 -10.28 1.77
CA ILE A 236 5.31 -8.88 2.00
C ILE A 236 6.17 -8.16 3.05
N LEU A 237 6.81 -8.88 3.99
CA LEU A 237 7.72 -8.26 4.95
C LEU A 237 9.00 -7.80 4.23
N SER A 238 9.58 -8.67 3.39
CA SER A 238 10.75 -8.34 2.60
C SER A 238 10.45 -7.22 1.59
N HIS A 239 9.28 -7.26 0.94
CA HIS A 239 8.82 -6.18 0.06
C HIS A 239 8.73 -4.83 0.80
N SER A 240 7.98 -4.76 1.92
CA SER A 240 7.88 -3.54 2.74
C SER A 240 9.25 -3.01 3.20
N ASN A 241 10.19 -3.90 3.52
CA ASN A 241 11.55 -3.50 3.89
C ASN A 241 12.31 -2.89 2.71
N ARG A 242 12.31 -3.56 1.54
CA ARG A 242 13.04 -3.11 0.35
C ARG A 242 12.49 -1.80 -0.19
N THR A 243 11.17 -1.67 -0.31
CA THR A 243 10.55 -0.43 -0.80
C THR A 243 10.79 0.74 0.14
N CYS A 244 10.81 0.52 1.46
CA CYS A 244 11.25 1.54 2.42
C CYS A 244 12.69 2.00 2.17
N ILE A 245 13.64 1.06 2.04
CA ILE A 245 15.06 1.37 1.79
C ILE A 245 15.23 2.11 0.46
N LEU A 246 14.64 1.59 -0.62
CA LEU A 246 14.69 2.18 -1.96
C LEU A 246 14.08 3.58 -1.99
N MET A 247 12.95 3.79 -1.29
CA MET A 247 12.32 5.10 -1.19
C MET A 247 13.24 6.11 -0.50
N ILE A 248 13.90 5.74 0.60
CA ILE A 248 14.83 6.63 1.30
C ILE A 248 16.02 7.01 0.40
N GLU A 249 16.63 6.03 -0.26
CA GLU A 249 17.73 6.27 -1.20
C GLU A 249 17.31 7.19 -2.35
N PHE A 250 16.12 6.97 -2.91
CA PHE A 250 15.59 7.77 -4.01
C PHE A 250 15.29 9.21 -3.58
N LEU A 251 14.74 9.42 -2.38
CA LEU A 251 14.51 10.76 -1.81
C LEU A 251 15.82 11.54 -1.61
N TYR A 252 16.87 10.88 -1.09
CA TYR A 252 18.18 11.52 -0.95
C TYR A 252 18.82 11.83 -2.30
N TYR A 253 18.70 10.91 -3.26
CA TYR A 253 19.15 11.16 -4.63
C TYR A 253 18.42 12.36 -5.25
N TYR A 254 17.09 12.41 -5.14
CA TYR A 254 16.27 13.52 -5.60
C TYR A 254 16.74 14.86 -5.01
N ASN A 255 16.97 14.92 -3.69
CA ASN A 255 17.51 16.12 -3.04
C ASN A 255 18.89 16.51 -3.57
N LYS A 256 19.77 15.53 -3.82
CA LYS A 256 21.12 15.75 -4.37
C LYS A 256 21.06 16.36 -5.78
N ILE A 257 20.22 15.83 -6.66
CA ILE A 257 20.06 16.38 -8.02
C ILE A 257 19.29 17.72 -8.02
N PHE A 258 18.38 17.93 -7.07
CA PHE A 258 17.71 19.22 -6.88
C PHE A 258 18.73 20.33 -6.63
N ASN A 259 19.67 20.10 -5.71
CA ASN A 259 20.76 21.03 -5.42
C ASN A 259 21.71 21.25 -6.61
N LYS A 260 21.74 20.32 -7.58
CA LYS A 260 22.50 20.46 -8.84
C LYS A 260 21.72 21.16 -9.96
N GLY A 261 20.53 21.69 -9.69
CA GLY A 261 19.75 22.46 -10.67
C GLY A 261 18.62 21.70 -11.37
N LEU A 262 18.11 20.61 -10.78
CA LEU A 262 16.97 19.84 -11.33
C LEU A 262 15.81 20.74 -11.78
N SER A 263 15.42 21.71 -10.94
CA SER A 263 14.28 22.59 -11.23
C SER A 263 14.46 23.36 -12.55
N SER A 264 15.67 23.85 -12.83
CA SER A 264 15.97 24.56 -14.07
C SER A 264 15.98 23.61 -15.27
N LYS A 265 16.56 22.42 -15.11
CA LYS A 265 16.58 21.39 -16.15
C LYS A 265 15.16 20.96 -16.54
N LEU A 266 14.31 20.64 -15.56
CA LEU A 266 12.92 20.25 -15.82
C LEU A 266 12.13 21.34 -16.53
N ARG A 267 12.34 22.63 -16.21
CA ARG A 267 11.68 23.73 -16.95
C ARG A 267 12.12 23.80 -18.41
N GLN A 268 13.41 23.59 -18.67
CA GLN A 268 13.96 23.59 -20.03
C GLN A 268 13.41 22.41 -20.84
N ASP A 269 13.36 21.23 -20.24
CA ASP A 269 12.97 19.98 -20.88
C ASP A 269 11.45 19.79 -20.96
N TYR A 270 10.67 20.53 -20.15
CA TYR A 270 9.22 20.33 -20.00
C TYR A 270 8.47 20.38 -21.34
N LYS A 271 8.72 21.42 -22.15
CA LYS A 271 7.99 21.62 -23.41
C LYS A 271 8.31 20.55 -24.46
N SER A 272 9.55 20.10 -24.54
CA SER A 272 10.00 19.16 -25.56
C SER A 272 9.79 17.69 -25.16
N ILE A 273 9.84 17.37 -23.86
CA ILE A 273 9.84 15.97 -23.38
C ILE A 273 8.52 15.60 -22.69
N HIS A 274 7.97 16.48 -21.84
CA HIS A 274 6.93 16.09 -20.88
C HIS A 274 5.54 16.67 -21.17
N LEU A 275 5.44 17.78 -21.90
CA LEU A 275 4.18 18.49 -22.12
C LEU A 275 3.06 17.61 -22.70
N GLU A 276 3.36 16.84 -23.76
CA GLU A 276 2.35 15.95 -24.38
C GLU A 276 1.92 14.81 -23.45
N LYS A 277 2.84 14.31 -22.61
CA LYS A 277 2.51 13.30 -21.60
C LYS A 277 1.53 13.86 -20.57
N TYR A 278 1.76 15.08 -20.08
CA TYR A 278 0.83 15.73 -19.15
C TYR A 278 -0.50 16.14 -19.80
N ARG A 279 -0.51 16.60 -21.06
CA ARG A 279 -1.76 16.82 -21.80
C ARG A 279 -2.60 15.55 -21.87
N THR A 280 -1.96 14.40 -22.10
CA THR A 280 -2.63 13.10 -22.13
C THR A 280 -3.20 12.70 -20.77
N ILE A 281 -2.42 12.85 -19.68
CA ILE A 281 -2.92 12.62 -18.32
C ILE A 281 -4.16 13.47 -18.06
N LEU A 282 -4.11 14.75 -18.42
CA LEU A 282 -5.14 15.73 -18.09
C LEU A 282 -6.37 15.67 -18.96
N SER A 283 -6.30 15.08 -20.15
CA SER A 283 -7.50 14.80 -20.95
C SER A 283 -8.54 13.96 -20.20
N ARG A 284 -8.13 13.28 -19.12
CA ARG A 284 -8.99 12.44 -18.25
C ARG A 284 -9.60 13.19 -17.08
N PHE A 285 -9.11 14.39 -16.78
CA PHE A 285 -9.48 15.16 -15.61
C PHE A 285 -10.00 16.54 -16.01
N ASN A 286 -10.98 17.04 -15.28
CA ASN A 286 -11.54 18.37 -15.54
C ASN A 286 -10.71 19.47 -14.87
N ILE A 287 -9.45 19.64 -15.28
CA ILE A 287 -8.55 20.69 -14.77
C ILE A 287 -8.87 22.04 -15.43
N SER A 288 -8.93 23.09 -14.61
CA SER A 288 -9.31 24.44 -15.03
C SER A 288 -8.20 25.22 -15.74
N LYS A 289 -6.93 24.97 -15.37
CA LYS A 289 -5.76 25.69 -15.87
C LYS A 289 -5.06 24.95 -17.00
N SER A 290 -4.50 25.75 -17.89
CA SER A 290 -3.63 25.29 -18.98
C SER A 290 -2.32 24.69 -18.44
N VAL A 291 -1.78 23.68 -19.13
CA VAL A 291 -0.54 22.98 -18.73
C VAL A 291 0.67 23.31 -19.57
N GLU A 292 0.68 24.48 -20.23
CA GLU A 292 1.83 24.92 -21.03
C GLU A 292 3.13 25.14 -20.24
N LYS A 293 3.05 25.20 -18.91
CA LYS A 293 4.20 25.40 -18.02
C LYS A 293 4.21 24.38 -16.91
N LEU A 294 5.40 24.00 -16.48
CA LEU A 294 5.63 23.08 -15.36
C LEU A 294 4.94 23.57 -14.08
N GLU A 295 4.97 24.87 -13.81
CA GLU A 295 4.34 25.51 -12.65
C GLU A 295 2.80 25.44 -12.66
N ASN A 296 2.20 25.13 -13.80
CA ASN A 296 0.75 24.89 -13.88
C ASN A 296 0.40 23.42 -13.58
N VAL A 297 1.40 22.52 -13.60
CA VAL A 297 1.24 21.11 -13.21
C VAL A 297 1.50 20.96 -11.72
N PHE A 298 2.60 21.53 -11.23
CA PHE A 298 3.04 21.43 -9.84
C PHE A 298 2.66 22.70 -9.06
N ARG A 299 1.71 22.57 -8.12
CA ARG A 299 1.35 23.65 -7.20
C ARG A 299 2.58 24.05 -6.38
N LEU A 300 2.88 25.35 -6.34
CA LEU A 300 4.08 25.94 -5.71
C LEU A 300 5.43 25.51 -6.32
N GLY A 301 5.42 24.77 -7.42
CA GLY A 301 6.63 24.30 -8.10
C GLY A 301 7.33 23.13 -7.40
N ILE A 302 8.45 22.71 -7.99
CA ILE A 302 9.25 21.57 -7.51
C ILE A 302 10.20 22.04 -6.41
N ARG A 303 10.27 21.30 -5.29
CA ARG A 303 11.14 21.60 -4.15
C ARG A 303 11.88 20.37 -3.63
N LYS A 304 12.91 20.59 -2.81
CA LYS A 304 13.57 19.55 -1.99
C LYS A 304 12.73 19.15 -0.78
N PHE A 305 13.02 17.98 -0.24
CA PHE A 305 12.46 17.48 1.01
C PHE A 305 13.35 17.80 2.20
N THR A 306 12.73 18.07 3.34
CA THR A 306 13.37 18.15 4.66
C THR A 306 13.63 16.76 5.23
N GLY A 307 14.55 16.64 6.20
CA GLY A 307 14.81 15.35 6.86
C GLY A 307 13.56 14.77 7.55
N SER A 308 12.73 15.62 8.16
CA SER A 308 11.47 15.19 8.80
C SER A 308 10.42 14.68 7.80
N GLU A 309 10.39 15.25 6.60
CA GLU A 309 9.54 14.75 5.52
C GLU A 309 10.02 13.37 5.06
N ILE A 310 11.33 13.18 4.85
CA ILE A 310 11.90 11.88 4.47
C ILE A 310 11.56 10.80 5.50
N VAL A 311 11.64 11.10 6.80
CA VAL A 311 11.23 10.16 7.87
C VAL A 311 9.75 9.79 7.78
N SER A 312 8.89 10.78 7.53
CA SER A 312 7.44 10.54 7.41
C SER A 312 7.14 9.73 6.15
N TYR A 313 7.79 10.05 5.03
CA TYR A 313 7.60 9.35 3.78
C TYR A 313 8.09 7.90 3.83
N ALA A 314 9.24 7.68 4.45
CA ALA A 314 9.75 6.34 4.70
C ALA A 314 8.82 5.51 5.60
N THR A 315 8.21 6.13 6.60
CA THR A 315 7.20 5.47 7.45
C THR A 315 5.97 5.05 6.63
N GLY A 316 5.50 5.92 5.73
CA GLY A 316 4.43 5.58 4.79
C GLY A 316 4.80 4.43 3.87
N ALA A 317 5.95 4.54 3.19
CA ALA A 317 6.49 3.50 2.31
C ALA A 317 6.62 2.14 3.01
N PHE A 318 7.07 2.12 4.26
CA PHE A 318 7.23 0.89 5.03
C PHE A 318 5.90 0.21 5.37
N TYR A 319 4.84 0.97 5.66
CA TYR A 319 3.56 0.43 6.14
C TYR A 319 2.46 0.35 5.07
N HIS A 320 2.75 0.65 3.80
CA HIS A 320 1.74 0.72 2.74
C HIS A 320 0.84 -0.53 2.66
N ASP A 321 1.43 -1.72 2.76
CA ASP A 321 0.72 -3.00 2.71
C ASP A 321 0.48 -3.66 4.07
N VAL A 322 0.51 -2.90 5.16
CA VAL A 322 0.23 -3.46 6.50
C VAL A 322 -1.15 -4.10 6.58
N ALA A 323 -2.12 -3.63 5.77
CA ALA A 323 -3.49 -4.13 5.73
C ALA A 323 -3.73 -5.19 4.64
N MET A 324 -2.71 -5.58 3.88
CA MET A 324 -2.81 -6.51 2.77
C MET A 324 -2.76 -7.97 3.29
N LEU A 325 -3.91 -8.64 3.27
CA LEU A 325 -4.07 -9.97 3.86
C LEU A 325 -3.78 -11.12 2.87
N ASN A 326 -3.94 -10.87 1.56
CA ASN A 326 -3.71 -11.83 0.48
C ASN A 326 -2.78 -11.22 -0.58
N MET A 327 -1.97 -12.03 -1.24
CA MET A 327 -0.75 -11.65 -1.97
C MET A 327 -0.92 -11.15 -3.42
N THR A 328 -2.03 -10.52 -3.80
CA THR A 328 -2.14 -9.95 -5.16
C THR A 328 -1.86 -8.46 -5.13
N ASP A 329 -0.59 -8.07 -5.22
CA ASP A 329 -0.19 -6.66 -5.39
C ASP A 329 -0.70 -6.13 -6.74
N PHE A 330 -1.00 -4.83 -6.76
CA PHE A 330 -1.57 -4.18 -7.93
C PHE A 330 -0.49 -3.86 -8.98
N VAL A 331 -0.58 -4.46 -10.17
CA VAL A 331 0.23 -4.09 -11.34
C VAL A 331 -0.70 -3.59 -12.46
N PRO A 332 -0.56 -2.32 -12.93
CA PRO A 332 -1.52 -1.72 -13.85
C PRO A 332 -1.34 -2.17 -15.32
N THR A 333 -1.56 -3.45 -15.63
CA THR A 333 -1.54 -4.01 -17.01
C THR A 333 -2.94 -4.32 -17.54
N ASP A 334 -3.14 -4.25 -18.86
CA ASP A 334 -4.46 -4.43 -19.49
C ASP A 334 -5.01 -5.87 -19.42
N ASP A 335 -4.15 -6.88 -19.17
CA ASP A 335 -4.59 -8.25 -18.89
C ASP A 335 -5.00 -8.45 -17.42
N PHE A 336 -4.52 -7.62 -16.48
CA PHE A 336 -5.06 -7.51 -15.12
C PHE A 336 -6.39 -6.73 -15.06
N ILE A 337 -6.67 -5.91 -16.07
CA ILE A 337 -7.89 -5.09 -16.18
C ILE A 337 -9.06 -5.87 -16.80
N LYS A 338 -8.84 -7.10 -17.29
CA LYS A 338 -9.94 -8.00 -17.72
C LYS A 338 -10.63 -8.74 -16.59
N ASP A 339 -10.05 -8.75 -15.38
CA ASP A 339 -10.70 -9.18 -14.14
C ASP A 339 -11.05 -7.94 -13.29
N GLY A 340 -12.06 -7.20 -13.74
CA GLY A 340 -12.50 -5.92 -13.17
C GLY A 340 -13.10 -5.94 -11.76
N ASP A 341 -12.73 -6.86 -10.86
CA ASP A 341 -13.54 -7.15 -9.64
C ASP A 341 -12.79 -7.38 -8.31
N PHE A 342 -11.47 -7.21 -8.24
CA PHE A 342 -10.77 -7.14 -6.95
C PHE A 342 -10.47 -5.68 -6.60
N LYS A 343 -11.44 -4.97 -5.99
CA LYS A 343 -11.14 -3.70 -5.31
C LYS A 343 -10.36 -4.00 -4.05
N ASP A 344 -9.03 -3.97 -4.16
CA ASP A 344 -8.17 -4.06 -3.00
C ASP A 344 -8.31 -2.78 -2.14
N PHE A 345 -8.99 -2.91 -1.00
CA PHE A 345 -9.18 -1.82 -0.04
C PHE A 345 -8.03 -1.72 0.98
N HIS A 346 -6.90 -2.43 0.80
CA HIS A 346 -5.80 -2.36 1.77
C HIS A 346 -5.29 -0.92 1.90
N THR A 347 -5.19 -0.15 0.81
CA THR A 347 -4.73 1.25 0.80
C THR A 347 -5.54 2.11 1.79
N ALA A 348 -6.87 1.99 1.72
CA ALA A 348 -7.80 2.70 2.59
C ALA A 348 -7.70 2.21 4.04
N LYS A 349 -7.67 0.90 4.26
CA LYS A 349 -7.56 0.31 5.61
C LYS A 349 -6.26 0.73 6.29
N ALA A 350 -5.16 0.67 5.56
CA ALA A 350 -3.84 1.05 6.02
C ALA A 350 -3.75 2.56 6.28
N TYR A 351 -4.33 3.41 5.42
CA TYR A 351 -4.46 4.86 5.68
C TYR A 351 -5.14 5.14 7.03
N TYR A 352 -6.31 4.54 7.27
CA TYR A 352 -7.05 4.75 8.51
C TYR A 352 -6.32 4.18 9.73
N PHE A 353 -5.67 3.03 9.57
CA PHE A 353 -4.88 2.43 10.64
C PHE A 353 -3.70 3.32 11.02
N LEU A 354 -2.93 3.82 10.05
CA LEU A 354 -1.79 4.70 10.32
C LEU A 354 -2.25 5.99 10.98
N LYS A 355 -3.25 6.66 10.40
CA LYS A 355 -3.71 7.97 10.86
C LYS A 355 -4.33 7.92 12.25
N TYR A 356 -5.18 6.94 12.51
CA TYR A 356 -6.03 6.95 13.72
C TYR A 356 -5.60 5.97 14.81
N ILE A 357 -4.79 4.96 14.48
CA ILE A 357 -4.37 3.92 15.44
C ILE A 357 -2.88 4.06 15.75
N LEU A 358 -2.04 4.19 14.73
CA LEU A 358 -0.60 4.45 14.94
C LEU A 358 -0.28 5.94 15.13
N ASN A 359 -1.29 6.82 15.03
CA ASN A 359 -1.16 8.27 15.18
C ASN A 359 -0.07 8.88 14.29
N GLN A 360 0.10 8.35 13.08
CA GLN A 360 1.08 8.85 12.13
C GLN A 360 0.57 10.11 11.43
N LYS A 361 1.50 10.94 10.96
CA LYS A 361 1.18 12.19 10.27
C LYS A 361 0.48 11.96 8.92
N ASP A 362 -0.09 13.03 8.38
CA ASP A 362 -0.78 13.00 7.09
C ASP A 362 0.16 12.67 5.94
N GLU A 363 1.43 13.09 6.01
CA GLU A 363 2.48 12.75 5.06
C GLU A 363 2.65 11.23 4.90
N SER A 364 2.81 10.53 6.02
CA SER A 364 2.95 9.06 6.04
C SER A 364 1.67 8.39 5.59
N SER A 365 0.53 8.85 6.12
CA SER A 365 -0.77 8.25 5.86
C SER A 365 -1.16 8.38 4.39
N LEU A 366 -0.98 9.55 3.77
CA LEU A 366 -1.35 9.78 2.37
C LEU A 366 -0.51 8.95 1.40
N ILE A 367 0.76 8.67 1.68
CA ILE A 367 1.54 7.73 0.86
C ILE A 367 0.85 6.37 0.82
N VAL A 368 0.51 5.83 1.99
CA VAL A 368 -0.21 4.56 2.11
C VAL A 368 -1.57 4.60 1.41
N GLY A 369 -2.30 5.69 1.53
CA GLY A 369 -3.62 5.81 0.91
C GLY A 369 -3.62 5.94 -0.61
N LEU A 370 -2.53 6.47 -1.20
CA LEU A 370 -2.50 6.95 -2.58
C LEU A 370 -1.51 6.21 -3.50
N HIS A 371 -0.77 5.21 -3.00
CA HIS A 371 0.28 4.54 -3.77
C HIS A 371 -0.23 3.69 -4.96
N HIS A 372 -1.54 3.49 -5.07
CA HIS A 372 -2.20 2.87 -6.23
C HIS A 372 -3.14 3.81 -6.97
N GLU A 373 -2.90 5.13 -7.02
CA GLU A 373 -3.79 6.06 -7.76
C GLU A 373 -3.59 6.02 -9.28
N CYS A 374 -2.35 5.80 -9.74
CA CYS A 374 -1.96 5.64 -11.15
C CYS A 374 -2.71 6.54 -12.14
N TYR A 375 -2.79 7.86 -11.89
CA TYR A 375 -3.51 8.83 -12.73
C TYR A 375 -4.90 8.38 -13.20
N GLY A 376 -5.70 7.83 -12.29
CA GLY A 376 -7.07 7.40 -12.55
C GLY A 376 -7.18 6.00 -13.16
N TYR A 377 -6.07 5.27 -13.27
CA TYR A 377 -6.07 3.84 -13.62
C TYR A 377 -6.04 2.91 -12.42
N GLY A 378 -5.86 3.42 -11.21
CA GLY A 378 -5.79 2.61 -9.99
C GLY A 378 -6.94 2.86 -9.00
N SER A 379 -6.76 2.45 -7.75
CA SER A 379 -7.82 2.34 -6.72
C SER A 379 -7.42 2.79 -5.32
N GLY A 380 -6.85 3.99 -5.17
CA GLY A 380 -6.54 4.57 -3.86
C GLY A 380 -7.69 5.36 -3.21
N ILE A 381 -7.36 6.11 -2.15
CA ILE A 381 -8.34 6.89 -1.36
C ILE A 381 -8.68 8.26 -1.94
N LEU A 382 -8.03 8.71 -3.03
CA LEU A 382 -8.24 10.04 -3.60
C LEU A 382 -9.71 10.29 -3.90
N LYS A 383 -10.39 9.30 -4.47
CA LYS A 383 -11.83 9.36 -4.75
C LYS A 383 -12.66 9.74 -3.52
N ASN A 384 -12.29 9.27 -2.33
CA ASN A 384 -12.99 9.61 -1.08
C ASN A 384 -12.87 11.10 -0.73
N PHE A 385 -11.79 11.77 -1.15
CA PHE A 385 -11.63 13.21 -1.00
C PHE A 385 -12.41 13.96 -2.10
N MET A 386 -12.32 13.51 -3.35
CA MET A 386 -13.04 14.11 -4.48
C MET A 386 -14.56 14.08 -4.30
N ASP A 387 -15.11 12.94 -3.86
CA ASP A 387 -16.56 12.75 -3.68
C ASP A 387 -17.14 13.70 -2.62
N LYS A 388 -16.34 14.19 -1.67
CA LYS A 388 -16.77 15.21 -0.69
C LYS A 388 -16.96 16.59 -1.31
N LYS A 389 -16.37 16.84 -2.48
CA LYS A 389 -16.39 18.13 -3.17
C LYS A 389 -17.20 18.11 -4.47
N ILE A 390 -17.68 16.95 -4.90
CA ILE A 390 -18.38 16.77 -6.18
C ILE A 390 -19.63 17.65 -6.36
N ASN A 391 -20.28 18.02 -5.25
CA ASN A 391 -21.49 18.85 -5.25
C ASN A 391 -21.22 20.34 -5.02
N ASP A 392 -19.95 20.76 -4.86
CA ASP A 392 -19.60 22.16 -4.72
C ASP A 392 -19.36 22.78 -6.12
N PRO A 393 -20.30 23.59 -6.66
CA PRO A 393 -20.16 24.18 -7.99
C PRO A 393 -19.02 25.20 -8.10
N LYS A 394 -18.43 25.63 -6.97
CA LYS A 394 -17.27 26.51 -6.94
C LYS A 394 -15.96 25.75 -6.90
N HIS A 395 -15.97 24.47 -6.59
CA HIS A 395 -14.76 23.67 -6.50
C HIS A 395 -14.18 23.44 -7.89
N LYS A 396 -12.92 23.83 -8.06
CA LYS A 396 -12.15 23.67 -9.29
C LYS A 396 -10.76 23.18 -8.94
N ILE A 397 -10.26 22.26 -9.75
CA ILE A 397 -8.93 21.71 -9.63
C ILE A 397 -8.06 22.49 -10.60
N ASP A 398 -7.11 23.23 -10.04
CA ASP A 398 -6.23 24.13 -10.80
C ASP A 398 -4.88 23.52 -11.11
N PHE A 399 -4.46 22.51 -10.35
CA PHE A 399 -3.14 21.88 -10.47
C PHE A 399 -3.26 20.37 -10.42
N LEU A 400 -2.35 19.67 -11.10
CA LEU A 400 -2.32 18.21 -11.08
C LEU A 400 -1.73 17.70 -9.77
N MET A 401 -0.59 18.28 -9.34
CA MET A 401 0.24 17.71 -8.29
C MET A 401 0.62 18.74 -7.23
N SER A 402 0.75 18.29 -5.97
CA SER A 402 1.30 19.08 -4.87
C SER A 402 2.23 18.26 -3.97
N PHE A 403 3.08 18.98 -3.24
CA PHE A 403 3.90 18.46 -2.15
C PHE A 403 3.21 18.57 -0.78
N GLU A 404 2.11 19.33 -0.70
CA GLU A 404 1.42 19.65 0.55
C GLU A 404 0.22 18.71 0.76
N THR A 405 0.08 18.19 1.99
CA THR A 405 -0.94 17.18 2.31
C THR A 405 -2.36 17.74 2.27
N GLU A 406 -2.51 19.01 2.67
CA GLU A 406 -3.77 19.73 2.74
C GLU A 406 -4.40 19.89 1.36
N ASP A 407 -3.58 20.07 0.32
CA ASP A 407 -4.05 20.21 -1.05
C ASP A 407 -4.75 18.93 -1.53
N ILE A 408 -4.32 17.77 -1.05
CA ILE A 408 -4.94 16.47 -1.35
C ILE A 408 -6.19 16.25 -0.52
N ILE A 409 -6.10 16.50 0.79
CA ILE A 409 -7.22 16.29 1.73
C ILE A 409 -8.41 17.19 1.37
N ASN A 410 -8.13 18.41 0.86
CA ASN A 410 -9.14 19.35 0.39
C ASN A 410 -9.58 19.11 -1.06
N ALA A 411 -8.98 18.14 -1.75
CA ALA A 411 -9.21 17.81 -3.15
C ALA A 411 -8.87 18.95 -4.14
N ASP A 412 -7.95 19.85 -3.78
CA ASP A 412 -7.52 20.96 -4.64
C ASP A 412 -6.57 20.51 -5.77
N VAL A 413 -5.96 19.33 -5.62
CA VAL A 413 -5.07 18.68 -6.59
C VAL A 413 -5.36 17.18 -6.68
N LEU A 414 -4.85 16.52 -7.72
CA LEU A 414 -5.15 15.12 -8.03
C LEU A 414 -4.03 14.14 -7.69
N ALA A 415 -2.83 14.62 -7.37
CA ALA A 415 -1.68 13.78 -7.11
C ALA A 415 -0.80 14.35 -6.00
N TYR A 416 -0.37 13.46 -5.10
CA TYR A 416 0.59 13.78 -4.04
C TYR A 416 1.99 13.38 -4.51
N PHE A 417 2.90 14.35 -4.66
CA PHE A 417 4.24 14.11 -5.22
C PHE A 417 5.00 12.96 -4.52
N PRO A 418 5.06 12.92 -3.16
CA PRO A 418 5.74 11.83 -2.46
C PRO A 418 5.09 10.46 -2.67
N ALA A 419 3.75 10.38 -2.77
CA ALA A 419 3.08 9.13 -3.09
C ALA A 419 3.37 8.67 -4.53
N LYS A 420 3.52 9.61 -5.47
CA LYS A 420 3.91 9.30 -6.85
C LYS A 420 5.35 8.82 -6.99
N MET A 421 6.26 9.35 -6.17
CA MET A 421 7.60 8.76 -6.04
C MET A 421 7.53 7.33 -5.52
N PHE A 422 6.70 7.09 -4.50
CA PHE A 422 6.55 5.76 -3.92
C PHE A 422 5.88 4.76 -4.87
N GLU A 423 4.88 5.17 -5.65
CA GLU A 423 4.23 4.35 -6.68
C GLU A 423 5.25 3.77 -7.68
N VAL A 424 6.28 4.54 -8.06
CA VAL A 424 7.37 4.04 -8.92
C VAL A 424 8.23 3.01 -8.20
N VAL A 425 8.59 3.27 -6.95
CA VAL A 425 9.43 2.38 -6.14
C VAL A 425 8.74 1.04 -5.91
N ASP A 426 7.46 1.09 -5.54
CA ASP A 426 6.60 -0.06 -5.29
C ASP A 426 6.49 -0.95 -6.54
N ILE A 427 6.07 -0.37 -7.69
CA ILE A 427 5.98 -1.11 -8.96
C ILE A 427 7.32 -1.73 -9.35
N TYR A 428 8.43 -0.99 -9.19
CA TYR A 428 9.75 -1.52 -9.53
C TYR A 428 10.15 -2.71 -8.67
N ASP A 429 9.94 -2.65 -7.35
CA ASP A 429 10.26 -3.76 -6.45
C ASP A 429 9.39 -4.98 -6.75
N THR A 430 8.08 -4.77 -6.91
CA THR A 430 7.12 -5.84 -7.23
C THR A 430 7.50 -6.57 -8.52
N LEU A 431 7.80 -5.84 -9.59
CA LEU A 431 8.25 -6.44 -10.85
C LEU A 431 9.63 -7.11 -10.72
N SER A 432 10.52 -6.55 -9.92
CA SER A 432 11.84 -7.13 -9.66
C SER A 432 11.78 -8.44 -8.87
N PHE A 433 10.68 -8.73 -8.16
CA PHE A 433 10.54 -9.94 -7.35
C PHE A 433 9.35 -10.82 -7.77
N MET A 434 8.77 -10.58 -8.94
CA MET A 434 7.58 -11.27 -9.45
C MET A 434 7.76 -12.79 -9.53
N GLU A 435 8.98 -13.28 -9.76
CA GLU A 435 9.31 -14.72 -9.80
C GLU A 435 9.65 -15.31 -8.42
N GLY A 436 9.41 -14.58 -7.33
CA GLY A 436 9.68 -15.01 -5.95
C GLY A 436 11.04 -14.62 -5.41
N ARG A 437 11.96 -14.17 -6.27
CA ARG A 437 13.33 -13.73 -5.98
C ARG A 437 13.71 -12.59 -6.89
N ARG A 438 14.83 -11.92 -6.58
CA ARG A 438 15.31 -10.79 -7.36
C ARG A 438 15.58 -11.19 -8.83
N ASN A 439 15.05 -10.39 -9.75
CA ASN A 439 15.29 -10.50 -11.17
C ASN A 439 16.79 -10.30 -11.45
N LYS A 440 17.36 -11.19 -12.26
CA LYS A 440 18.79 -11.16 -12.64
C LYS A 440 19.12 -10.03 -13.62
N ASN A 441 18.12 -9.51 -14.33
CA ASN A 441 18.23 -8.44 -15.32
C ASN A 441 17.38 -7.23 -14.88
N PRO A 442 17.78 -6.50 -13.83
CA PRO A 442 17.02 -5.35 -13.33
C PRO A 442 16.84 -4.22 -14.36
N GLN A 443 17.69 -4.15 -15.39
CA GLN A 443 17.55 -3.23 -16.52
C GLN A 443 16.25 -3.49 -17.30
N GLU A 444 15.89 -4.75 -17.50
CA GLU A 444 14.67 -5.14 -18.23
C GLU A 444 13.41 -4.68 -17.50
N VAL A 445 13.43 -4.69 -16.16
CA VAL A 445 12.30 -4.20 -15.34
C VAL A 445 12.10 -2.70 -15.56
N ALA A 446 13.18 -1.91 -15.54
CA ALA A 446 13.09 -0.46 -15.77
C ALA A 446 12.64 -0.13 -17.21
N LEU A 447 13.14 -0.85 -18.22
CA LEU A 447 12.69 -0.72 -19.61
C LEU A 447 11.22 -1.07 -19.76
N PHE A 448 10.80 -2.17 -19.14
CA PHE A 448 9.40 -2.59 -19.13
C PHE A 448 8.50 -1.52 -18.52
N MET A 449 8.88 -0.94 -17.38
CA MET A 449 8.12 0.13 -16.76
C MET A 449 8.00 1.36 -17.67
N LYS A 450 9.09 1.76 -18.32
CA LYS A 450 9.08 2.90 -19.25
C LYS A 450 8.10 2.68 -20.40
N LYS A 451 8.23 1.53 -21.07
CA LYS A 451 7.39 1.13 -22.21
C LYS A 451 5.92 0.99 -21.83
N MET A 452 5.63 0.29 -20.74
CA MET A 452 4.25 -0.03 -20.36
C MET A 452 3.53 1.13 -19.68
N PHE A 453 4.21 1.89 -18.82
CA PHE A 453 3.57 2.87 -17.93
C PHE A 453 3.81 4.33 -18.30
N THR A 454 4.58 4.61 -19.37
CA THR A 454 4.71 5.98 -19.90
C THR A 454 4.61 6.11 -21.42
N GLU A 455 4.87 5.05 -22.20
CA GLU A 455 4.77 5.09 -23.67
C GLU A 455 3.44 4.52 -24.16
N ASN A 456 3.11 3.28 -23.80
CA ASN A 456 1.83 2.65 -24.17
C ASN A 456 0.65 3.32 -23.46
N LYS A 457 0.83 3.62 -22.17
CA LYS A 457 -0.21 4.11 -21.28
C LYS A 457 0.44 4.92 -20.18
N ILE A 458 0.00 6.16 -19.95
CA ILE A 458 0.60 7.03 -18.91
C ILE A 458 -0.05 6.75 -17.55
N ALA A 459 0.31 5.63 -16.93
CA ALA A 459 -0.19 5.22 -15.62
C ALA A 459 0.69 5.74 -14.47
N VAL A 460 1.97 5.97 -14.73
CA VAL A 460 2.96 6.44 -13.77
C VAL A 460 3.43 7.85 -14.17
N ASP A 461 3.88 8.66 -13.21
CA ASP A 461 4.40 9.99 -13.51
C ASP A 461 5.70 9.93 -14.33
N PRO A 462 5.72 10.56 -15.53
CA PRO A 462 6.84 10.43 -16.44
C PRO A 462 8.09 11.15 -15.94
N ILE A 463 7.96 12.30 -15.26
CA ILE A 463 9.12 12.99 -14.68
C ILE A 463 9.70 12.13 -13.57
N ILE A 464 8.86 11.61 -12.67
CA ILE A 464 9.31 10.80 -11.54
C ILE A 464 9.96 9.49 -12.02
N LEU A 465 9.40 8.82 -13.04
CA LEU A 465 10.00 7.60 -13.59
C LEU A 465 11.36 7.88 -14.23
N ASP A 466 11.49 8.96 -15.01
CA ASP A 466 12.78 9.32 -15.63
C ASP A 466 13.84 9.62 -14.55
N LEU A 467 13.44 10.29 -13.45
CA LEU A 467 14.32 10.52 -12.30
C LEU A 467 14.69 9.23 -11.57
N PHE A 468 13.77 8.29 -11.46
CA PHE A 468 14.02 7.00 -10.84
C PHE A 468 14.96 6.13 -11.67
N ILE A 469 14.81 6.11 -13.00
CA ILE A 469 15.75 5.43 -13.90
C ILE A 469 17.15 6.04 -13.78
N GLN A 470 17.24 7.38 -13.70
CA GLN A 470 18.53 8.04 -13.48
C GLN A 470 19.14 7.67 -12.11
N PHE A 471 18.32 7.55 -11.07
CA PHE A 471 18.72 7.05 -9.75
C PHE A 471 19.28 5.63 -9.82
N LEU A 472 18.60 4.71 -10.51
CA LEU A 472 19.05 3.32 -10.69
C LEU A 472 20.44 3.28 -11.36
N SER A 473 20.67 4.11 -12.38
CA SER A 473 21.97 4.22 -13.03
C SER A 473 23.05 4.79 -12.09
N ASP A 474 22.82 5.97 -11.53
CA ASP A 474 23.84 6.71 -10.76
C ASP A 474 24.19 6.05 -9.42
N VAL A 475 23.18 5.48 -8.75
CA VAL A 475 23.31 4.95 -7.38
C VAL A 475 23.41 3.44 -7.38
N LYS A 476 22.59 2.73 -8.16
CA LYS A 476 22.56 1.25 -8.18
C LYS A 476 23.44 0.64 -9.27
N GLY A 477 23.94 1.43 -10.22
CA GLY A 477 24.76 0.92 -11.33
C GLY A 477 23.97 0.10 -12.34
N ILE A 478 22.65 0.33 -12.42
CA ILE A 478 21.75 -0.34 -13.37
C ILE A 478 21.59 0.61 -14.56
N GLU A 479 22.39 0.39 -15.60
CA GLU A 479 22.33 1.20 -16.83
C GLU A 479 21.18 0.74 -17.71
N VAL A 480 20.25 1.65 -17.97
CA VAL A 480 19.13 1.43 -18.90
C VAL A 480 19.54 1.98 -20.27
N ILE A 481 19.92 1.09 -21.18
CA ILE A 481 20.27 1.44 -22.56
C ILE A 481 19.02 1.25 -23.42
N GLU A 482 18.57 2.32 -24.06
CA GLU A 482 17.51 2.23 -25.07
C GLU A 482 18.11 1.75 -26.39
N GLU A 483 17.51 0.73 -27.00
CA GLU A 483 17.90 0.22 -28.33
C GLU A 483 17.49 1.16 -29.47
#